data_AF-G2Q4P1-F1
#
_entry.id   AF-G2Q4P1-F1
#
_cell.length_a   1.000
_cell.length_b   1.000
_cell.length_c   1.000
_cell.angle_alpha   90.00
_cell.angle_beta   90.00
_cell.angle_gamma   90.00
#
_symmetry.space_group_name_H-M   'P 1'
#
loop_
_entity.id
_entity.type
_entity.pdbx_description
1 polymer ?
#
loop_
_entity_poly.entity_id
_entity_poly.type
_entity_poly.pdbx_seq_one_letter_code
_entity_poly.pdbx_strand_id
1 'polypeptide(L)'
;MLTKPNLTHRYRPQPPKSFHDLYLRATTQRFYVLSRVRRGKRRPLATSSSGPDGGAAEEEQEEEEELSETVELTGSTGNIYTVTISRQPTCDCPHARKGNQCKHVVYVLARVLRAKFDYVYQLALLGSEVREILDGAPPPSGEGGPDSDGREEGKGKRKPVEGDCPICFCEMGESEGAEPVVWCRAACGQNVHKACFETWAATKRRQASSGGDEVTCPYCRSAWEGDEDMLKTIRRDGKRNADGYINVASQLGISTQRGESSQNNLRSKSAPTARFLTFA
;
A
#
# COMPACT_ATOMS: atom_id res chain seq x y z
N MET A 1 30.41 -12.90 -8.16
CA MET A 1 29.13 -12.15 -8.12
C MET A 1 28.34 -12.55 -9.35
N LEU A 2 27.33 -13.41 -9.21
CA LEU A 2 26.49 -13.82 -10.34
C LEU A 2 25.42 -12.76 -10.53
N THR A 3 25.63 -11.85 -11.48
CA THR A 3 24.55 -11.05 -12.05
C THR A 3 23.53 -12.02 -12.62
N LYS A 4 22.34 -12.07 -11.99
CA LYS A 4 21.24 -12.90 -12.49
C LYS A 4 20.94 -12.44 -13.93
N PRO A 5 20.73 -13.36 -14.87
CA PRO A 5 20.40 -12.98 -16.25
C PRO A 5 19.14 -12.13 -16.23
N ASN A 6 19.16 -11.08 -17.07
CA ASN A 6 18.04 -10.19 -17.34
C ASN A 6 16.87 -11.05 -17.84
N LEU A 7 16.02 -11.53 -16.92
CA LEU A 7 14.82 -12.28 -17.25
C LEU A 7 13.88 -11.29 -17.93
N THR A 8 13.86 -11.34 -19.26
CA THR A 8 12.90 -10.60 -20.08
C THR A 8 11.52 -11.17 -19.80
N HIS A 9 10.83 -10.59 -18.82
CA HIS A 9 9.45 -10.94 -18.54
C HIS A 9 8.61 -10.53 -19.74
N ARG A 10 8.01 -11.51 -20.41
CA ARG A 10 7.12 -11.24 -21.54
C ARG A 10 5.88 -10.51 -21.04
N TYR A 11 5.49 -9.47 -21.77
CA TYR A 11 4.23 -8.78 -21.57
C TYR A 11 3.06 -9.77 -21.60
N ARG A 12 2.14 -9.64 -20.65
CA ARG A 12 0.95 -10.46 -20.56
C ARG A 12 -0.24 -9.65 -21.11
N PRO A 13 -0.92 -10.10 -22.17
CA PRO A 13 -2.12 -9.41 -22.66
C PRO A 13 -3.35 -9.63 -21.77
N GLN A 14 -3.35 -10.67 -20.94
CA GLN A 14 -4.42 -11.00 -20.00
C GLN A 14 -3.85 -11.59 -18.70
N PRO A 15 -4.54 -11.46 -17.57
CA PRO A 15 -4.11 -12.07 -16.31
C PRO A 15 -4.11 -13.60 -16.42
N PRO A 16 -3.07 -14.29 -15.93
CA PRO A 16 -3.11 -15.74 -15.86
C PRO A 16 -4.18 -16.20 -14.86
N LYS A 17 -4.78 -17.38 -15.05
CA LYS A 17 -5.86 -17.87 -14.15
C LYS A 17 -5.48 -17.84 -12.67
N SER A 18 -4.24 -18.19 -12.35
CA SER A 18 -3.71 -18.18 -10.97
C SER A 18 -3.57 -16.79 -10.35
N PHE A 19 -3.66 -15.73 -11.15
CA PHE A 19 -3.62 -14.34 -10.66
C PHE A 19 -4.90 -13.94 -9.93
N HIS A 20 -6.08 -14.47 -10.31
CA HIS A 20 -7.33 -14.06 -9.69
C HIS A 20 -7.37 -14.37 -8.18
N ASP A 21 -6.93 -15.55 -7.76
CA ASP A 21 -6.82 -15.91 -6.33
C ASP A 21 -5.78 -15.05 -5.59
N LEU A 22 -4.71 -14.66 -6.29
CA LEU A 22 -3.71 -13.75 -5.75
C LEU A 22 -4.28 -12.35 -5.56
N TYR A 23 -5.00 -11.84 -6.57
CA TYR A 23 -5.63 -10.53 -6.59
C TYR A 23 -6.73 -10.42 -5.53
N LEU A 24 -7.57 -11.45 -5.40
CA LEU A 24 -8.59 -11.51 -4.35
C LEU A 24 -7.95 -11.42 -2.97
N ARG A 25 -6.91 -12.23 -2.70
CA ARG A 25 -6.20 -12.17 -1.41
C ARG A 25 -5.52 -10.82 -1.19
N ALA A 26 -4.94 -10.22 -2.22
CA ALA A 26 -4.31 -8.91 -2.12
C ALA A 26 -5.30 -7.80 -1.81
N THR A 27 -6.53 -7.86 -2.34
CA THR A 27 -7.52 -6.79 -2.25
C THR A 27 -8.55 -6.96 -1.14
N THR A 28 -8.66 -8.15 -0.54
CA THR A 28 -9.57 -8.45 0.58
C THR A 28 -8.85 -8.54 1.92
N GLN A 29 -7.57 -8.90 1.94
CA GLN A 29 -6.81 -8.95 3.18
C GLN A 29 -6.40 -7.53 3.57
N ARG A 30 -6.54 -7.22 4.85
CA ARG A 30 -6.18 -5.91 5.39
C ARG A 30 -4.68 -5.75 5.49
N PHE A 31 -4.18 -4.65 4.95
CA PHE A 31 -2.80 -4.20 5.09
C PHE A 31 -2.77 -2.77 5.62
N TYR A 32 -1.65 -2.42 6.26
CA TYR A 32 -1.38 -1.09 6.79
C TYR A 32 -0.09 -0.59 6.15
N VAL A 33 -0.17 0.49 5.39
CA VAL A 33 1.01 1.17 4.84
C VAL A 33 1.67 1.99 5.95
N LEU A 34 2.96 1.74 6.17
CA LEU A 34 3.78 2.34 7.22
C LEU A 34 4.60 3.51 6.71
N SER A 35 5.10 3.43 5.47
CA SER A 35 5.84 4.50 4.83
C SER A 35 5.77 4.36 3.30
N ARG A 36 5.93 5.50 2.60
CA ARG A 36 6.06 5.59 1.14
C ARG A 36 7.19 6.57 0.83
N VAL A 37 8.10 6.17 -0.04
CA VAL A 37 9.24 6.98 -0.47
C VAL A 37 9.39 6.85 -1.97
N ARG A 38 9.20 7.97 -2.69
CA ARG A 38 9.41 8.06 -4.13
C ARG A 38 10.83 8.55 -4.42
N ARG A 39 11.44 8.00 -5.47
CA ARG A 39 12.79 8.32 -5.95
C ARG A 39 12.80 8.47 -7.47
N GLY A 40 13.74 9.26 -7.97
CA GLY A 40 13.94 9.55 -9.38
C GLY A 40 13.48 10.95 -9.77
N LYS A 41 14.27 11.64 -10.60
CA LYS A 41 13.94 12.96 -11.12
C LYS A 41 12.82 12.87 -12.15
N ARG A 42 11.82 13.75 -12.04
CA ARG A 42 10.95 14.06 -13.17
C ARG A 42 11.82 14.64 -14.27
N ARG A 43 11.91 13.98 -15.43
CA ARG A 43 12.50 14.63 -16.61
C ARG A 43 11.62 15.86 -16.89
N PRO A 44 12.18 17.08 -16.92
CA PRO A 44 11.40 18.25 -17.30
C PRO A 44 10.74 17.97 -18.64
N LEU A 45 9.45 18.27 -18.75
CA LEU A 45 8.77 18.22 -20.04
C LEU A 45 9.58 19.13 -20.96
N ALA A 46 10.19 18.56 -22.00
CA ALA A 46 11.03 19.31 -22.93
C ALA A 46 10.16 20.42 -23.55
N THR A 47 10.28 21.64 -23.01
CA THR A 47 9.76 22.82 -23.69
C THR A 47 10.62 22.97 -24.92
N SER A 48 10.04 22.72 -26.08
CA SER A 48 10.66 22.91 -27.38
C SER A 48 11.01 24.39 -27.57
N SER A 49 12.16 24.81 -27.06
CA SER A 49 12.84 26.02 -27.51
C SER A 49 14.07 25.57 -28.29
N SER A 50 13.87 25.42 -29.60
CA SER A 50 14.92 25.31 -30.59
C SER A 50 15.82 26.54 -30.53
N GLY A 51 17.02 26.38 -29.97
CA GLY A 51 18.15 27.28 -30.17
C GLY A 51 19.21 26.55 -31.00
N PRO A 52 19.70 27.11 -32.11
CA PRO A 52 20.77 26.51 -32.88
C PRO A 52 22.10 27.06 -32.35
N ASP A 53 22.83 26.28 -31.58
CA ASP A 53 24.29 26.33 -31.67
C ASP A 53 24.90 25.07 -31.07
N GLY A 54 25.71 24.42 -31.90
CA GLY A 54 26.39 23.18 -31.58
C GLY A 54 27.51 23.43 -30.58
N GLY A 55 27.32 22.93 -29.36
CA GLY A 55 28.39 22.64 -28.42
C GLY A 55 28.48 21.13 -28.24
N ALA A 56 29.68 20.57 -28.39
CA ALA A 56 29.94 19.15 -28.22
C ALA A 56 29.42 18.68 -26.85
N ALA A 57 28.42 17.80 -26.87
CA ALA A 57 27.89 17.16 -25.68
C ALA A 57 28.96 16.21 -25.14
N GLU A 58 29.61 16.62 -24.05
CA GLU A 58 30.31 15.70 -23.18
C GLU A 58 29.30 14.62 -22.77
N GLU A 59 29.64 13.36 -23.05
CA GLU A 59 28.86 12.18 -22.64
C GLU A 59 28.92 12.07 -21.12
N GLU A 60 28.25 12.99 -20.42
CA GLU A 60 27.81 12.74 -19.07
C GLU A 60 26.86 11.56 -19.17
N GLN A 61 27.32 10.40 -18.71
CA GLN A 61 26.47 9.25 -18.42
C GLN A 61 25.52 9.71 -17.32
N GLU A 62 24.46 10.44 -17.71
CA GLU A 62 23.27 10.65 -16.92
C GLU A 62 22.74 9.24 -16.66
N GLU A 63 23.13 8.67 -15.52
CA GLU A 63 22.40 7.56 -14.92
C GLU A 63 20.95 8.06 -14.84
N GLU A 64 20.11 7.67 -15.82
CA GLU A 64 18.67 7.90 -15.78
C GLU A 64 18.21 7.35 -14.44
N GLU A 65 18.02 8.22 -13.43
CA GLU A 65 17.59 7.79 -12.12
C GLU A 65 16.25 7.09 -12.29
N GLU A 66 16.27 5.76 -12.23
CA GLU A 66 15.13 4.94 -12.54
C GLU A 66 14.02 5.22 -11.53
N LEU A 67 12.92 5.80 -12.03
CA LEU A 67 11.79 6.20 -11.21
C LEU A 67 11.29 5.00 -10.40
N SER A 68 11.17 5.16 -9.09
CA SER A 68 10.75 4.08 -8.21
C SER A 68 10.02 4.58 -6.97
N GLU A 69 9.17 3.72 -6.41
CA GLU A 69 8.53 3.99 -5.12
C GLU A 69 8.64 2.79 -4.19
N THR A 70 9.17 3.03 -2.99
CA THR A 70 9.30 2.03 -1.94
C THR A 70 8.19 2.22 -0.91
N VAL A 71 7.51 1.14 -0.58
CA VAL A 71 6.39 1.08 0.35
C VAL A 71 6.69 0.05 1.43
N GLU A 72 6.73 0.48 2.69
CA GLU A 72 6.73 -0.43 3.83
C GLU A 72 5.29 -0.70 4.25
N LEU A 73 4.92 -1.96 4.44
CA LEU A 73 3.57 -2.34 4.84
C LEU A 73 3.56 -3.54 5.76
N THR A 74 2.49 -3.68 6.53
CA THR A 74 2.22 -4.86 7.35
C THR A 74 0.81 -5.40 7.13
N GLY A 75 0.60 -6.70 7.34
CA GLY A 75 -0.68 -7.36 7.12
C GLY A 75 -1.14 -8.19 8.31
N SER A 76 -1.95 -9.22 8.05
CA SER A 76 -2.60 -10.05 9.08
C SER A 76 -1.66 -10.80 10.03
N THR A 77 -0.37 -10.95 9.70
CA THR A 77 0.60 -11.58 10.60
C THR A 77 1.41 -10.56 11.40
N GLY A 78 1.24 -9.26 11.13
CA GLY A 78 2.02 -8.18 11.74
C GLY A 78 3.49 -8.13 11.30
N ASN A 79 3.94 -8.95 10.35
CA ASN A 79 5.30 -8.78 9.80
C ASN A 79 5.34 -7.55 8.91
N ILE A 80 6.43 -6.79 8.99
CA ILE A 80 6.69 -5.68 8.07
C ILE A 80 7.40 -6.22 6.84
N TYR A 81 6.90 -5.83 5.66
CA TYR A 81 7.48 -6.12 4.36
C TYR A 81 7.72 -4.83 3.59
N THR A 82 8.82 -4.82 2.85
CA THR A 82 9.20 -3.74 1.93
C THR A 82 8.85 -4.16 0.51
N VAL A 83 8.11 -3.31 -0.18
CA VAL A 83 7.78 -3.45 -1.61
C VAL A 83 8.43 -2.30 -2.36
N THR A 84 9.12 -2.59 -3.45
CA THR A 84 9.68 -1.56 -4.33
C THR A 84 9.05 -1.71 -5.71
N ILE A 85 8.40 -0.65 -6.18
CA ILE A 85 7.84 -0.55 -7.53
C ILE A 85 8.85 0.21 -8.39
N SER A 86 9.41 -0.48 -9.37
CA SER A 86 10.28 0.02 -10.44
C SER A 86 9.96 -0.79 -11.70
N ARG A 87 10.82 -0.79 -12.74
CA ARG A 87 10.60 -1.66 -13.91
C ARG A 87 10.53 -3.14 -13.55
N GLN A 88 11.14 -3.54 -12.44
CA GLN A 88 10.92 -4.87 -11.87
C GLN A 88 10.42 -4.76 -10.43
N PRO A 89 9.10 -4.86 -10.21
CA PRO A 89 8.53 -4.83 -8.88
C PRO A 89 9.07 -5.95 -7.99
N THR A 90 9.52 -5.60 -6.79
CA THR A 90 10.12 -6.55 -5.83
C THR A 90 9.47 -6.44 -4.46
N CYS A 91 9.58 -7.51 -3.67
CA CYS A 91 9.16 -7.53 -2.28
C CYS A 91 10.08 -8.44 -1.47
N ASP A 92 10.38 -8.07 -0.24
CA ASP A 92 11.24 -8.84 0.67
C ASP A 92 10.51 -10.01 1.37
N CYS A 93 9.22 -10.23 1.09
CA CYS A 93 8.46 -11.30 1.72
C CYS A 93 8.93 -12.70 1.28
N PRO A 94 8.73 -13.75 2.11
CA PRO A 94 9.20 -15.11 1.79
C PRO A 94 8.65 -15.68 0.47
N HIS A 95 7.45 -15.26 0.05
CA HIS A 95 6.85 -15.72 -1.21
C HIS A 95 7.57 -15.12 -2.43
N ALA A 96 7.91 -13.84 -2.37
CA ALA A 96 8.64 -13.12 -3.41
C ALA A 96 10.11 -13.56 -3.50
N ARG A 97 10.77 -13.81 -2.35
CA ARG A 97 12.14 -14.34 -2.30
C ARG A 97 12.30 -15.70 -2.99
N LYS A 98 11.22 -16.48 -3.11
CA LYS A 98 11.16 -17.75 -3.87
C LYS A 98 10.94 -17.55 -5.37
N GLY A 99 10.91 -16.30 -5.86
CA GLY A 99 10.69 -15.97 -7.28
C GLY A 99 9.22 -15.87 -7.69
N ASN A 100 8.28 -15.93 -6.76
CA ASN A 100 6.85 -15.87 -7.07
C ASN A 100 6.31 -14.44 -6.98
N GLN A 101 5.32 -14.10 -7.81
CA GLN A 101 4.52 -12.90 -7.61
C GLN A 101 3.78 -13.00 -6.27
N CYS A 102 3.90 -11.98 -5.42
CA CYS A 102 3.33 -11.99 -4.08
C CYS A 102 2.16 -11.01 -3.98
N LYS A 103 1.27 -11.27 -3.01
CA LYS A 103 0.09 -10.44 -2.76
C LYS A 103 0.44 -9.00 -2.36
N HIS A 104 1.64 -8.76 -1.78
CA HIS A 104 2.07 -7.44 -1.35
C HIS A 104 2.35 -6.51 -2.54
N VAL A 105 3.03 -7.00 -3.57
CA VAL A 105 3.25 -6.24 -4.82
C VAL A 105 1.91 -5.93 -5.48
N VAL A 106 1.03 -6.93 -5.58
CA VAL A 106 -0.32 -6.78 -6.16
C VAL A 106 -1.15 -5.77 -5.37
N TYR A 107 -1.11 -5.82 -4.03
CA TYR A 107 -1.78 -4.84 -3.18
C TYR A 107 -1.25 -3.42 -3.39
N VAL A 108 0.08 -3.24 -3.45
CA VAL A 108 0.67 -1.91 -3.67
C VAL A 108 0.26 -1.34 -5.02
N LEU A 109 0.35 -2.13 -6.10
CA LEU A 109 -0.08 -1.68 -7.43
C LEU A 109 -1.59 -1.37 -7.46
N ALA A 110 -2.43 -2.28 -6.96
CA ALA A 110 -3.88 -2.15 -7.10
C ALA A 110 -4.52 -1.12 -6.16
N ARG A 111 -4.05 -1.02 -4.91
CA ARG A 111 -4.70 -0.23 -3.84
C ARG A 111 -3.92 1.02 -3.49
N VAL A 112 -2.60 0.92 -3.33
CA VAL A 112 -1.76 2.04 -2.87
C VAL A 112 -1.47 3.02 -4.01
N LEU A 113 -1.02 2.50 -5.16
CA LEU A 113 -0.68 3.30 -6.34
C LEU A 113 -1.84 3.44 -7.33
N ARG A 114 -2.93 2.69 -7.14
CA ARG A 114 -4.13 2.70 -8.01
C ARG A 114 -3.79 2.52 -9.49
N ALA A 115 -2.80 1.67 -9.77
CA ALA A 115 -2.37 1.34 -11.12
C ALA A 115 -3.54 0.72 -11.92
N LYS A 116 -3.53 0.93 -13.24
CA LYS A 116 -4.43 0.22 -14.16
C LYS A 116 -4.32 -1.28 -13.95
N PHE A 117 -5.46 -1.97 -14.04
CA PHE A 117 -5.53 -3.42 -13.83
C PHE A 117 -4.50 -4.19 -14.68
N ASP A 118 -4.27 -3.74 -15.92
CA ASP A 118 -3.32 -4.34 -16.87
C ASP A 118 -1.86 -4.33 -16.39
N TYR A 119 -1.50 -3.40 -15.52
CA TYR A 119 -0.17 -3.33 -14.90
C TYR A 119 -0.05 -4.22 -13.67
N VAL A 120 -1.16 -4.48 -12.96
CA VAL A 120 -1.15 -5.19 -11.67
C VAL A 120 -0.66 -6.64 -11.81
N TYR A 121 -0.95 -7.29 -12.94
CA TYR A 121 -0.56 -8.69 -13.18
C TYR A 121 0.75 -8.88 -13.97
N GLN A 122 1.42 -7.79 -14.35
CA GLN A 122 2.73 -7.87 -15.01
C GLN A 122 3.82 -8.25 -14.02
N LEU A 123 4.86 -8.91 -14.52
CA LEU A 123 6.08 -9.22 -13.73
C LEU A 123 7.21 -8.21 -13.94
N ALA A 124 7.11 -7.41 -15.00
CA ALA A 124 7.98 -6.27 -15.28
C ALA A 124 7.15 -5.18 -15.97
N LEU A 125 7.59 -3.95 -15.82
CA LEU A 125 6.98 -2.74 -16.35
C LEU A 125 7.99 -2.01 -17.24
N LEU A 126 7.49 -1.26 -18.22
CA LEU A 126 8.25 -0.29 -18.98
C LEU A 126 8.51 0.96 -18.13
N GLY A 127 9.57 1.71 -18.43
CA GLY A 127 9.83 2.98 -17.73
C GLY A 127 8.69 4.00 -17.92
N SER A 128 8.00 3.96 -19.06
CA SER A 128 6.78 4.74 -19.30
C SER A 128 5.62 4.31 -18.41
N GLU A 129 5.41 3.00 -18.22
CA GLU A 129 4.34 2.46 -17.37
C GLU A 129 4.61 2.78 -15.89
N VAL A 130 5.85 2.66 -15.42
CA VAL A 130 6.22 3.05 -14.06
C VAL A 130 5.93 4.54 -13.83
N ARG A 131 6.30 5.40 -14.80
CA ARG A 131 6.00 6.83 -14.73
C ARG A 131 4.51 7.09 -14.68
N GLU A 132 3.74 6.45 -15.55
CA GLU A 132 2.28 6.60 -15.56
C GLU A 132 1.64 6.17 -14.24
N ILE A 133 2.09 5.05 -13.66
CA ILE A 133 1.62 4.58 -12.35
C ILE A 133 1.93 5.61 -11.27
N LEU A 134 3.15 6.13 -11.23
CA LEU A 134 3.58 7.03 -10.17
C LEU A 134 2.99 8.45 -10.31
N ASP A 135 2.82 8.97 -11.52
CA ASP A 135 2.17 10.26 -11.76
C ASP A 135 0.66 10.21 -11.48
N GLY A 136 0.00 9.06 -11.74
CA GLY A 136 -1.41 8.85 -11.39
C GLY A 136 -1.66 8.46 -9.92
N ALA A 137 -0.62 8.02 -9.22
CA ALA A 137 -0.75 7.61 -7.82
C ALA A 137 -0.94 8.83 -6.89
N PRO A 138 -1.72 8.69 -5.81
CA PRO A 138 -1.77 9.70 -4.76
C PRO A 138 -0.34 10.03 -4.31
N PRO A 139 0.01 11.32 -4.13
CA PRO A 139 1.38 11.71 -3.79
C PRO A 139 1.82 10.92 -2.55
N PRO A 140 3.06 10.41 -2.51
CA PRO A 140 3.61 9.94 -1.25
C PRO A 140 3.49 11.14 -0.30
N SER A 141 2.80 10.96 0.83
CA SER A 141 2.56 12.04 1.79
C SER A 141 3.86 12.81 1.93
N GLY A 142 3.92 14.13 1.64
CA GLY A 142 5.18 14.89 1.62
C GLY A 142 5.55 15.63 0.33
N GLU A 143 4.94 15.32 -0.82
CA GLU A 143 5.23 16.00 -2.10
C GLU A 143 3.98 16.62 -2.73
N GLY A 144 3.09 17.16 -1.89
CA GLY A 144 2.02 18.06 -2.32
C GLY A 144 2.49 19.49 -2.14
N GLY A 145 3.04 20.10 -3.20
CA GLY A 145 2.96 21.56 -3.31
C GLY A 145 1.48 21.97 -3.33
N PRO A 146 1.12 23.15 -2.79
CA PRO A 146 -0.19 23.72 -3.07
C PRO A 146 -0.23 23.91 -4.59
N ASP A 147 -1.22 23.34 -5.27
CA ASP A 147 -1.77 23.79 -6.56
C ASP A 147 -2.40 22.61 -7.29
N SER A 148 -3.66 22.32 -6.92
CA SER A 148 -4.69 21.90 -7.86
C SER A 148 -6.00 22.47 -7.34
N ASP A 149 -6.55 23.37 -8.13
CA ASP A 149 -7.67 24.25 -7.83
C ASP A 149 -8.93 23.54 -7.34
N GLY A 150 -9.61 24.19 -6.39
CA GLY A 150 -11.02 23.94 -6.10
C GLY A 150 -11.36 23.26 -4.76
N ARG A 151 -11.06 23.94 -3.64
CA ARG A 151 -12.04 24.34 -2.59
C ARG A 151 -11.31 24.87 -1.36
N GLU A 152 -11.22 26.19 -1.26
CA GLU A 152 -11.12 26.86 0.04
C GLU A 152 -12.38 26.54 0.85
N GLU A 153 -12.40 25.45 1.60
CA GLU A 153 -13.24 25.33 2.79
C GLU A 153 -12.55 24.49 3.86
N GLY A 154 -11.96 25.18 4.82
CA GLY A 154 -11.77 24.67 6.18
C GLY A 154 -10.41 24.06 6.48
N LYS A 155 -9.41 24.91 6.74
CA LYS A 155 -8.33 24.55 7.67
C LYS A 155 -8.97 23.96 8.93
N GLY A 156 -8.80 22.65 9.14
CA GLY A 156 -9.33 21.94 10.31
C GLY A 156 -10.83 21.64 10.31
N LYS A 157 -11.56 21.74 9.19
CA LYS A 157 -12.94 21.21 9.12
C LYS A 157 -12.94 19.76 8.66
N ARG A 158 -13.65 18.89 9.39
CA ARG A 158 -13.81 17.48 9.05
C ARG A 158 -14.47 17.33 7.67
N LYS A 159 -13.88 16.53 6.79
CA LYS A 159 -14.49 16.14 5.51
C LYS A 159 -15.60 15.10 5.73
N PRO A 160 -16.55 14.95 4.79
CA PRO A 160 -17.51 13.82 4.80
C PRO A 160 -16.80 12.48 4.95
N VAL A 161 -17.42 11.53 5.67
CA VAL A 161 -16.88 10.17 5.86
C VAL A 161 -17.20 9.34 4.62
N GLU A 162 -16.57 9.70 3.51
CA GLU A 162 -16.75 9.07 2.21
C GLU A 162 -15.38 8.70 1.62
N GLY A 163 -15.36 7.66 0.80
CA GLY A 163 -14.17 7.19 0.09
C GLY A 163 -13.25 6.29 0.93
N ASP A 164 -12.03 6.07 0.45
CA ASP A 164 -11.10 5.11 1.04
C ASP A 164 -10.23 5.68 2.15
N CYS A 165 -10.00 4.90 3.21
CA CYS A 165 -9.02 5.22 4.24
C CYS A 165 -7.60 5.30 3.63
N PRO A 166 -6.84 6.39 3.82
CA PRO A 166 -5.55 6.59 3.15
C PRO A 166 -4.42 5.66 3.63
N ILE A 167 -4.65 4.85 4.66
CA ILE A 167 -3.67 3.91 5.22
C ILE A 167 -3.91 2.47 4.73
N CYS A 168 -5.18 2.02 4.74
CA CYS A 168 -5.55 0.65 4.37
C CYS A 168 -6.27 0.54 3.01
N PHE A 169 -6.67 1.67 2.42
CA PHE A 169 -7.39 1.74 1.15
C PHE A 169 -8.67 0.91 1.11
N CYS A 170 -9.28 0.71 2.28
CA CYS A 170 -10.62 0.16 2.44
C CYS A 170 -11.62 1.31 2.53
N GLU A 171 -12.81 1.08 1.99
CA GLU A 171 -13.92 2.03 2.02
C GLU A 171 -14.30 2.39 3.46
N MET A 172 -14.43 3.69 3.72
CA MET A 172 -14.98 4.25 4.95
C MET A 172 -16.44 4.63 4.64
N GLY A 173 -17.37 4.33 5.55
CA GLY A 173 -18.78 4.66 5.35
C GLY A 173 -19.58 4.59 6.63
N GLU A 174 -20.88 4.84 6.54
CA GLU A 174 -21.83 4.85 7.66
C GLU A 174 -22.73 3.60 7.71
N SER A 175 -22.38 2.54 6.97
CA SER A 175 -23.14 1.29 6.93
C SER A 175 -23.06 0.51 8.25
N GLU A 176 -24.02 -0.38 8.48
CA GLU A 176 -24.00 -1.30 9.62
C GLU A 176 -22.72 -2.15 9.59
N GLY A 177 -21.83 -1.95 10.56
CA GLY A 177 -20.50 -2.57 10.62
C GLY A 177 -19.33 -1.64 10.27
N ALA A 178 -19.58 -0.35 10.03
CA ALA A 178 -18.54 0.65 9.82
C ALA A 178 -17.54 0.72 10.97
N GLU A 179 -16.25 0.69 10.64
CA GLU A 179 -15.17 0.84 11.62
C GLU A 179 -15.11 2.29 12.14
N PRO A 180 -14.74 2.51 13.41
CA PRO A 180 -14.59 3.86 13.94
C PRO A 180 -13.55 4.64 13.15
N VAL A 181 -13.86 5.91 12.84
CA VAL A 181 -12.97 6.83 12.11
C VAL A 181 -12.50 7.98 12.99
N VAL A 182 -11.26 8.41 12.77
CA VAL A 182 -10.66 9.63 13.28
C VAL A 182 -10.33 10.55 12.10
N TRP A 183 -10.06 11.82 12.35
CA TRP A 183 -9.80 12.78 11.27
C TRP A 183 -8.77 13.82 11.66
N CYS A 184 -8.10 14.40 10.66
CA CYS A 184 -7.07 15.41 10.87
C CYS A 184 -7.68 16.76 11.28
N ARG A 185 -7.70 17.05 12.60
CA ARG A 185 -8.20 18.31 13.18
C ARG A 185 -7.31 19.50 12.87
N ALA A 186 -5.99 19.28 12.79
CA ALA A 186 -5.01 20.35 12.62
C ALA A 186 -5.00 21.00 11.22
N ALA A 187 -5.40 20.29 10.16
CA ALA A 187 -5.23 20.80 8.79
C ALA A 187 -6.23 20.24 7.77
N CYS A 188 -5.99 19.04 7.23
CA CYS A 188 -6.61 18.61 5.98
C CYS A 188 -8.02 18.00 6.10
N GLY A 189 -8.52 17.80 7.32
CA GLY A 189 -9.88 17.28 7.53
C GLY A 189 -10.10 15.81 7.14
N GLN A 190 -9.07 15.11 6.63
CA GLN A 190 -9.19 13.76 6.07
C GLN A 190 -9.54 12.72 7.13
N ASN A 191 -10.54 11.87 6.84
CA ASN A 191 -10.93 10.74 7.68
C ASN A 191 -9.98 9.55 7.48
N VAL A 192 -9.75 8.81 8.56
CA VAL A 192 -8.88 7.62 8.64
C VAL A 192 -9.53 6.66 9.64
N HIS A 193 -9.57 5.36 9.37
CA HIS A 193 -9.97 4.40 10.40
C HIS A 193 -9.12 4.56 11.66
N LYS A 194 -9.75 4.54 12.84
CA LYS A 194 -9.09 4.69 14.15
C LYS A 194 -7.93 3.71 14.32
N ALA A 195 -8.18 2.43 14.07
CA ALA A 195 -7.15 1.39 14.13
C ALA A 195 -5.98 1.63 13.14
N CYS A 196 -6.28 2.17 11.95
CA CYS A 196 -5.26 2.51 10.99
C CYS A 196 -4.41 3.69 11.47
N PHE A 197 -5.04 4.73 12.02
CA PHE A 197 -4.33 5.88 12.55
C PHE A 197 -3.47 5.51 13.78
N GLU A 198 -3.97 4.67 14.69
CA GLU A 198 -3.21 4.15 15.83
C GLU A 198 -1.94 3.41 15.37
N THR A 199 -2.06 2.59 14.32
CA THR A 199 -0.92 1.88 13.68
C THR A 199 0.12 2.84 13.12
N TRP A 200 -0.33 3.91 12.46
CA TRP A 200 0.55 4.94 11.90
C TRP A 200 1.27 5.72 13.00
N ALA A 201 0.50 6.22 13.98
CA ALA A 201 0.99 7.01 15.09
C ALA A 201 2.06 6.24 15.89
N ALA A 202 1.79 4.97 16.16
CA ALA A 202 2.74 4.02 16.72
C ALA A 202 4.06 3.94 15.93
N THR A 203 3.98 3.83 14.62
CA THR A 203 5.14 3.69 13.75
C THR A 203 5.99 4.95 13.73
N LYS A 204 5.35 6.13 13.68
CA LYS A 204 6.04 7.42 13.63
C LYS A 204 6.83 7.73 14.91
N ARG A 205 6.24 7.53 16.09
CA ARG A 205 6.95 7.71 17.37
C ARG A 205 8.23 6.89 17.48
N ARG A 206 8.29 5.76 16.79
CA ARG A 206 9.45 4.86 16.80
C ARG A 206 10.55 5.28 15.84
N GLN A 207 10.19 5.98 14.76
CA GLN A 207 11.12 6.49 13.75
C GLN A 207 11.79 7.79 14.20
N ALA A 208 11.20 8.50 15.17
CA ALA A 208 11.78 9.67 15.81
C ALA A 208 13.13 9.34 16.47
N SER A 209 14.23 9.71 15.82
CA SER A 209 15.61 9.47 16.30
C SER A 209 15.99 10.30 17.54
N SER A 210 15.15 11.27 17.92
CA SER A 210 15.45 12.24 18.98
C SER A 210 14.16 12.83 19.54
N GLY A 211 13.49 12.09 20.43
CA GLY A 211 12.57 12.57 21.48
C GLY A 211 11.44 13.59 21.21
N GLY A 212 11.26 14.07 19.97
CA GLY A 212 10.45 15.26 19.69
C GLY A 212 9.78 15.27 18.32
N ASP A 213 9.80 14.17 17.57
CA ASP A 213 9.05 14.07 16.32
C ASP A 213 7.59 13.74 16.65
N GLU A 214 6.74 14.76 16.60
CA GLU A 214 5.31 14.67 16.88
C GLU A 214 4.61 13.74 15.88
N VAL A 215 3.54 13.06 16.32
CA VAL A 215 2.76 12.24 15.39
C VAL A 215 2.13 13.15 14.35
N THR A 216 2.30 12.81 13.08
CA THR A 216 1.82 13.60 11.96
C THR A 216 0.62 12.96 11.28
N CYS A 217 -0.17 13.74 10.57
CA CYS A 217 -1.23 13.24 9.71
C CYS A 217 -0.65 12.34 8.60
N PRO A 218 -1.15 11.11 8.40
CA PRO A 218 -0.71 10.24 7.31
C PRO A 218 -0.97 10.81 5.92
N TYR A 219 -1.91 11.76 5.82
CA TYR A 219 -2.28 12.40 4.56
C TYR A 219 -1.44 13.67 4.31
N CYS A 220 -1.59 14.69 5.17
CA CYS A 220 -0.96 16.01 4.96
C CYS A 220 0.30 16.27 5.79
N ARG A 221 0.72 15.33 6.64
CA ARG A 221 1.87 15.43 7.56
C ARG A 221 1.84 16.56 8.60
N SER A 222 0.78 17.36 8.70
CA SER A 222 0.62 18.32 9.80
C SER A 222 0.65 17.60 11.16
N ALA A 223 1.16 18.27 12.19
CA ALA A 223 1.12 17.80 13.58
C ALA A 223 -0.30 17.33 13.93
N TRP A 224 -0.42 16.15 14.53
CA TRP A 224 -1.71 15.54 14.77
C TRP A 224 -2.31 16.04 16.08
N GLU A 225 -3.37 16.81 15.97
CA GLU A 225 -4.20 17.22 17.11
C GLU A 225 -5.30 16.16 17.37
N GLY A 226 -5.11 15.32 18.40
CA GLY A 226 -6.05 14.26 18.76
C GLY A 226 -5.96 13.86 20.23
N ASP A 227 -6.96 13.12 20.72
CA ASP A 227 -7.07 12.75 22.13
C ASP A 227 -5.81 12.03 22.63
N GLU A 228 -5.22 12.55 23.71
CA GLU A 228 -3.91 12.11 24.23
C GLU A 228 -3.83 10.62 24.57
N ASP A 229 -4.97 9.98 24.81
CA ASP A 229 -5.06 8.54 25.12
C ASP A 229 -4.78 7.67 23.90
N MET A 230 -5.09 8.12 22.68
CA MET A 230 -4.67 7.44 21.44
C MET A 230 -3.16 7.61 21.19
N LEU A 231 -2.51 8.56 21.88
CA LEU A 231 -1.11 8.87 21.65
C LEU A 231 -0.12 8.04 22.50
N LYS A 232 -0.60 7.20 23.44
CA LYS A 232 0.26 6.61 24.48
C LYS A 232 0.71 5.16 24.26
N THR A 233 0.26 4.48 23.21
CA THR A 233 0.54 3.05 23.07
C THR A 233 1.39 2.77 21.83
N ILE A 234 2.33 1.83 21.98
CA ILE A 234 3.08 1.09 20.94
C ILE A 234 4.59 1.49 20.78
N ARG A 235 5.43 0.89 21.65
CA ARG A 235 6.92 0.95 21.65
C ARG A 235 7.55 0.08 20.58
N ARG A 236 8.74 0.40 20.04
CA ARG A 236 9.47 -0.32 18.98
C ARG A 236 10.02 -1.70 19.42
N ASP A 237 9.24 -2.48 20.17
CA ASP A 237 9.68 -3.73 20.78
C ASP A 237 9.08 -4.94 20.05
N GLY A 238 8.92 -4.83 18.74
CA GLY A 238 8.56 -5.99 17.92
C GLY A 238 9.72 -6.98 17.92
N LYS A 239 9.55 -8.15 18.56
CA LYS A 239 10.58 -9.19 18.54
C LYS A 239 10.85 -9.57 17.08
N ARG A 240 12.12 -9.58 16.68
CA ARG A 240 12.52 -10.22 15.42
C ARG A 240 12.12 -11.69 15.53
N ASN A 241 11.36 -12.18 14.55
CA ASN A 241 11.05 -13.60 14.48
C ASN A 241 12.30 -14.40 14.04
N ALA A 242 12.23 -15.72 14.09
CA ALA A 242 13.33 -16.61 13.66
C ALA A 242 13.74 -16.37 12.20
N ASP A 243 12.82 -15.85 11.38
CA ASP A 243 13.03 -15.51 9.98
C ASP A 243 13.65 -14.11 9.77
N GLY A 244 13.91 -13.36 10.84
CA GLY A 244 14.57 -12.04 10.83
C GLY A 244 13.66 -10.83 10.61
N TYR A 245 12.34 -11.02 10.47
CA TYR A 245 11.38 -9.92 10.28
C TYR A 245 10.93 -9.32 11.60
N ILE A 246 10.68 -8.01 11.59
CA ILE A 246 10.08 -7.29 12.73
C ILE A 246 8.57 -7.55 12.73
N ASN A 247 8.07 -8.12 13.82
CA ASN A 247 6.65 -8.39 14.00
C ASN A 247 6.01 -7.34 14.92
N VAL A 248 4.90 -6.74 14.48
CA VAL A 248 4.14 -5.73 15.21
C VAL A 248 2.73 -6.21 15.58
N ALA A 249 2.40 -7.50 15.42
CA ALA A 249 1.03 -8.00 15.61
C ALA A 249 0.46 -7.73 17.01
N SER A 250 1.25 -8.00 18.06
CA SER A 250 0.87 -7.77 19.47
C SER A 250 0.59 -6.30 19.79
N GLN A 251 1.12 -5.39 18.99
CA GLN A 251 0.98 -3.96 19.15
C GLN A 251 -0.20 -3.40 18.35
N LEU A 252 -0.55 -4.07 17.25
CA LEU A 252 -1.65 -3.68 16.37
C LEU A 252 -2.97 -4.37 16.75
N GLY A 253 -3.01 -5.13 17.85
CA GLY A 253 -4.18 -5.96 18.20
C GLY A 253 -4.49 -7.04 17.15
N ILE A 254 -3.52 -7.35 16.29
CA ILE A 254 -3.68 -8.33 15.21
C ILE A 254 -3.36 -9.71 15.77
N SER A 255 -4.29 -10.67 15.61
CA SER A 255 -4.02 -12.06 15.97
C SER A 255 -2.84 -12.59 15.15
N THR A 256 -1.86 -13.19 15.83
CA THR A 256 -0.73 -13.86 15.17
C THR A 256 -1.13 -15.19 14.54
N GLN A 257 -2.30 -15.72 14.87
CA GLN A 257 -2.83 -16.92 14.24
C GLN A 257 -3.27 -16.58 12.82
N ARG A 258 -2.69 -17.28 11.85
CA ARG A 258 -3.17 -17.22 10.47
C ARG A 258 -4.57 -17.82 10.46
N GLY A 259 -5.59 -17.00 10.18
CA GLY A 259 -6.93 -17.50 9.96
C GLY A 259 -6.91 -18.55 8.84
N GLU A 260 -7.06 -19.82 9.21
CA GLU A 260 -7.39 -20.88 8.27
C GLU A 260 -8.82 -20.62 7.85
N SER A 261 -9.00 -20.01 6.67
CA SER A 261 -10.30 -20.06 6.00
C SER A 261 -10.63 -21.54 5.85
N SER A 262 -11.73 -21.95 6.46
CA SER A 262 -12.18 -23.33 6.59
C SER A 262 -12.40 -23.97 5.22
N GLN A 263 -11.33 -24.48 4.60
CA GLN A 263 -11.42 -25.52 3.60
C GLN A 263 -11.70 -26.83 4.32
N ASN A 264 -12.96 -27.04 4.75
CA ASN A 264 -13.57 -28.34 5.03
C ASN A 264 -14.95 -28.14 5.68
N ASN A 265 -16.00 -27.91 4.87
CA ASN A 265 -17.27 -28.61 5.08
C ASN A 265 -18.27 -28.53 3.91
N LEU A 266 -17.80 -28.67 2.65
CA LEU A 266 -18.67 -29.08 1.54
C LEU A 266 -18.48 -30.58 1.28
N ARG A 267 -18.78 -31.43 2.27
CA ARG A 267 -19.06 -32.86 2.02
C ARG A 267 -19.78 -33.52 3.19
N SER A 268 -21.05 -33.20 3.36
CA SER A 268 -22.09 -34.12 3.87
C SER A 268 -23.44 -33.39 3.96
N LYS A 269 -24.08 -33.16 2.82
CA LYS A 269 -25.54 -33.09 2.79
C LYS A 269 -26.02 -34.41 2.20
N SER A 270 -26.29 -35.38 3.07
CA SER A 270 -27.13 -36.51 2.75
C SER A 270 -28.49 -35.98 2.28
N ALA A 271 -28.91 -36.44 1.11
CA ALA A 271 -30.20 -36.12 0.52
C ALA A 271 -31.36 -36.65 1.40
N PRO A 272 -32.51 -35.95 1.47
CA PRO A 272 -33.69 -36.48 2.13
C PRO A 272 -34.32 -37.57 1.27
N THR A 273 -34.53 -38.74 1.85
CA THR A 273 -35.28 -39.86 1.28
C THR A 273 -36.75 -39.48 1.15
N ALA A 274 -37.24 -39.35 -0.09
CA ALA A 274 -38.66 -39.35 -0.37
C ALA A 274 -39.15 -40.80 -0.50
N ARG A 275 -40.12 -41.23 0.32
CA ARG A 275 -40.95 -42.40 0.04
C ARG A 275 -42.39 -42.20 0.54
N PHE A 276 -43.24 -41.91 -0.43
CA PHE A 276 -44.65 -42.24 -0.62
C PHE A 276 -45.46 -42.82 0.54
N LEU A 277 -46.53 -42.08 0.88
CA LEU A 277 -47.75 -42.59 1.50
C LEU A 277 -48.48 -43.50 0.50
N THR A 278 -48.79 -44.73 0.89
CA THR A 278 -49.84 -45.55 0.27
C THR A 278 -51.04 -45.61 1.20
N PHE A 279 -52.18 -45.16 0.68
CA PHE A 279 -53.52 -45.40 1.22
C PHE A 279 -53.93 -46.86 0.93
N ALA A 280 -54.33 -47.58 1.97
CA ALA A 280 -55.46 -48.52 2.04
C ALA A 280 -55.50 -49.13 3.45
#